data_AF-A0A5E4J7P2-F1
#
_entry.id   AF-A0A5E4J7P2-F1
#
_cell.length_a   1.000
_cell.length_b   1.000
_cell.length_c   1.000
_cell.angle_alpha   90.00
_cell.angle_beta   90.00
_cell.angle_gamma   90.00
#
_symmetry.space_group_name_H-M   'P 1'
#
loop_
_entity.id
_entity.type
_entity.pdbx_description
1 polymer ?
#
loop_
_entity_poly.entity_id
_entity_poly.type
_entity_poly.pdbx_seq_one_letter_code
_entity_poly.pdbx_strand_id
1 'polypeptide(L)'
;MKLALMLPIMRGFDSELGLMGAGILFAFMILLLQPALAFPLHGSNGEVNTTIYGIMKYEYGDGLYVDISASDTDVYEAEMIDKDNNTYSGNNAPYRDTFHGFPTETAYDGSIRDMILFDVPKDAIISRLRIVPSYSKPFYINWTSPEIVVQNATLEFYGADYEPNGIRWRQGNWNLDVNITNSRNQTSGYNASDFALVDQFGWVYPGEKGDALRKIPSGESMRFIVKVPFVSEISRPKAILFKGVNMDISAWA
;
A
#
# COMPACT_ATOMS: atom_id res chain seq x y z
N MET A 1 33.16 4.22 -65.10
CA MET A 1 31.71 3.96 -64.94
C MET A 1 31.32 4.44 -63.55
N LYS A 2 30.21 5.20 -63.46
CA LYS A 2 29.48 5.77 -62.30
C LYS A 2 29.66 5.03 -60.95
N LEU A 3 29.53 5.62 -59.75
CA LEU A 3 28.65 6.71 -59.30
C LEU A 3 29.15 7.26 -57.93
N ALA A 4 29.03 8.56 -57.72
CA ALA A 4 29.18 9.23 -56.42
C ALA A 4 27.91 9.05 -55.57
N LEU A 5 28.07 8.89 -54.25
CA LEU A 5 27.01 9.11 -53.27
C LEU A 5 27.45 10.22 -52.32
N MET A 6 26.87 11.41 -52.49
CA MET A 6 26.90 12.50 -51.51
C MET A 6 25.93 12.16 -50.38
N LEU A 7 26.39 12.25 -49.14
CA LEU A 7 25.54 12.43 -47.96
C LEU A 7 25.81 13.84 -47.40
N PRO A 8 24.79 14.63 -47.10
CA PRO A 8 24.95 15.98 -46.59
C PRO A 8 25.36 15.95 -45.12
N ILE A 9 26.37 16.76 -44.79
CA ILE A 9 26.74 17.10 -43.42
C ILE A 9 25.57 17.89 -42.82
N MET A 10 24.76 17.26 -41.95
CA MET A 10 23.82 17.99 -41.10
C MET A 10 24.63 18.78 -40.06
N ARG A 11 24.85 20.05 -40.37
CA ARG A 11 25.09 21.11 -39.37
C ARG A 11 23.79 21.35 -38.61
N GLY A 12 23.88 21.42 -37.28
CA GLY A 12 22.81 21.96 -36.44
C GLY A 12 22.42 21.04 -35.28
N PHE A 13 23.35 20.76 -34.37
CA PHE A 13 22.97 20.47 -32.99
C PHE A 13 23.32 21.71 -32.18
N ASP A 14 22.31 22.57 -31.96
CA ASP A 14 22.43 23.65 -30.98
C ASP A 14 22.52 23.01 -29.60
N SER A 15 23.72 23.06 -29.00
CA SER A 15 24.00 22.49 -27.68
C SER A 15 23.10 23.09 -26.59
N GLU A 16 22.63 24.33 -26.77
CA GLU A 16 21.74 25.01 -25.84
C GLU A 16 20.29 24.48 -25.88
N LEU A 17 19.79 24.06 -27.05
CA LEU A 17 18.47 23.41 -27.16
C LEU A 17 18.46 21.99 -26.56
N GLY A 18 19.58 21.27 -26.69
CA GLY A 18 19.76 19.95 -26.06
C GLY A 18 19.80 20.03 -24.54
N LEU A 19 20.44 21.06 -23.98
CA LEU A 19 20.50 21.32 -22.54
C LEU A 19 19.13 21.72 -21.96
N MET A 20 18.36 22.57 -22.66
CA MET A 20 16.99 22.92 -22.26
C MET A 20 16.04 21.72 -22.36
N GLY A 21 16.11 20.93 -23.44
CA GLY A 21 15.29 19.72 -23.61
C GLY A 21 15.58 18.65 -22.55
N ALA A 22 16.85 18.44 -22.22
CA ALA A 22 17.27 17.55 -21.15
C ALA A 22 16.82 18.05 -19.76
N GLY A 23 16.89 19.37 -19.51
CA GLY A 23 16.42 19.98 -18.27
C GLY A 23 14.90 19.83 -18.06
N ILE A 24 14.11 19.97 -19.12
CA ILE A 24 12.65 19.78 -19.07
C ILE A 24 12.29 18.30 -18.86
N LEU A 25 12.99 17.37 -19.52
CA LEU A 25 12.82 15.93 -19.30
C LEU A 25 13.21 15.51 -17.88
N PHE A 26 14.27 16.08 -17.33
CA PHE A 26 14.71 15.83 -15.95
C PHE A 26 13.73 16.42 -14.93
N ALA A 27 13.19 17.62 -15.19
CA ALA A 27 12.15 18.23 -14.36
C ALA A 27 10.82 17.44 -14.41
N PHE A 28 10.44 16.90 -15.58
CA PHE A 28 9.30 15.98 -15.70
C PHE A 28 9.53 14.65 -14.99
N MET A 29 10.75 14.11 -14.98
CA MET A 29 11.10 12.91 -14.20
C MET A 29 11.04 13.15 -12.69
N ILE A 30 11.46 14.33 -12.22
CA ILE A 30 11.41 14.70 -10.79
C ILE A 30 9.97 14.91 -10.32
N LEU A 31 9.09 15.45 -11.18
CA LEU A 31 7.66 15.63 -10.86
C LEU A 31 6.84 14.34 -10.83
N LEU A 32 7.39 13.22 -11.33
CA LEU A 32 6.77 11.88 -11.24
C LEU A 32 7.18 11.12 -9.98
N LEU A 33 8.09 11.67 -9.15
CA LEU A 33 8.57 11.05 -7.94
C LEU A 33 7.92 11.69 -6.71
N GLN A 34 6.63 11.41 -6.53
CA GLN A 34 6.15 11.18 -5.16
C GLN A 34 6.12 9.66 -4.96
N PRO A 35 7.23 9.03 -4.55
CA PRO A 35 7.11 7.71 -4.00
C PRO A 35 6.36 7.88 -2.67
N ALA A 36 5.03 7.69 -2.70
CA ALA A 36 4.46 6.90 -1.62
C ALA A 36 5.40 5.69 -1.50
N LEU A 37 6.02 5.48 -0.35
CA LEU A 37 6.90 4.33 -0.12
C LEU A 37 6.01 3.09 -0.30
N ALA A 38 5.92 2.63 -1.55
CA ALA A 38 5.19 1.46 -1.95
C ALA A 38 6.06 0.28 -1.55
N PHE A 39 5.43 -0.72 -0.94
CA PHE A 39 6.13 -1.91 -0.51
C PHE A 39 6.85 -2.55 -1.72
N PRO A 40 7.97 -3.27 -1.51
CA PRO A 40 8.53 -3.63 -0.21
C PRO A 40 9.19 -2.47 0.54
N LEU A 41 8.99 -2.42 1.85
CA LEU A 41 9.65 -1.47 2.75
C LEU A 41 10.88 -2.13 3.36
N HIS A 42 12.02 -1.44 3.34
CA HIS A 42 13.27 -1.99 3.86
C HIS A 42 13.74 -1.22 5.09
N GLY A 43 14.27 -1.95 6.08
CA GLY A 43 14.95 -1.39 7.24
C GLY A 43 16.16 -2.21 7.65
N SER A 44 17.10 -1.58 8.32
CA SER A 44 18.31 -2.24 8.81
C SER A 44 18.96 -1.45 9.94
N ASN A 45 19.68 -2.15 10.82
CA ASN A 45 20.60 -1.56 11.77
C ASN A 45 22.08 -1.76 11.39
N GLY A 46 22.36 -2.28 10.19
CA GLY A 46 23.70 -2.63 9.71
C GLY A 46 24.12 -4.08 9.98
N GLU A 47 23.40 -4.81 10.83
CA GLU A 47 23.64 -6.22 11.17
C GLU A 47 22.48 -7.11 10.73
N VAL A 48 21.24 -6.65 10.97
CA VAL A 48 20.00 -7.30 10.58
C VAL A 48 19.28 -6.43 9.56
N ASN A 49 18.84 -7.08 8.48
CA ASN A 49 18.01 -6.48 7.44
C ASN A 49 16.60 -7.04 7.55
N THR A 50 15.61 -6.18 7.36
CA THR A 50 14.20 -6.55 7.35
C THR A 50 13.51 -5.94 6.13
N THR A 51 12.64 -6.73 5.51
CA THR A 51 11.79 -6.30 4.41
C THR A 51 10.33 -6.56 4.76
N ILE A 52 9.46 -5.57 4.60
CA ILE A 52 8.01 -5.74 4.72
C ILE A 52 7.43 -5.78 3.31
N TYR A 53 6.68 -6.83 2.98
CA TYR A 53 6.10 -7.04 1.64
C TYR A 53 4.66 -6.53 1.52
N GLY A 54 3.92 -6.50 2.63
CA GLY A 54 2.57 -5.96 2.66
C GLY A 54 1.94 -6.06 4.04
N ILE A 55 0.78 -5.42 4.18
CA ILE A 55 -0.06 -5.51 5.37
C ILE A 55 -1.51 -5.82 4.98
N MET A 56 -2.24 -6.49 5.85
CA MET A 56 -3.66 -6.82 5.67
C MET A 56 -4.39 -6.76 7.00
N LYS A 57 -5.65 -6.31 7.02
CA LYS A 57 -6.47 -6.34 8.23
C LYS A 57 -6.89 -7.76 8.56
N TYR A 58 -6.90 -8.09 9.85
CA TYR A 58 -7.35 -9.39 10.33
C TYR A 58 -8.86 -9.55 10.14
N GLU A 59 -9.28 -10.59 9.41
CA GLU A 59 -10.68 -10.77 9.02
C GLU A 59 -11.61 -11.25 10.15
N TYR A 60 -11.07 -11.73 11.28
CA TYR A 60 -11.86 -12.27 12.40
C TYR A 60 -11.89 -11.36 13.64
N GLY A 61 -11.37 -10.14 13.59
CA GLY A 61 -11.36 -9.25 14.75
C GLY A 61 -10.49 -8.01 14.59
N ASP A 62 -10.01 -7.49 15.71
CA ASP A 62 -9.03 -6.40 15.75
C ASP A 62 -7.64 -6.97 15.49
N GLY A 63 -6.96 -6.48 14.45
CA GLY A 63 -5.59 -6.85 14.19
C GLY A 63 -5.10 -6.56 12.78
N LEU A 64 -3.79 -6.69 12.60
CA LEU A 64 -3.10 -6.52 11.32
C LEU A 64 -2.11 -7.65 11.10
N TYR A 65 -2.18 -8.29 9.94
CA TYR A 65 -1.14 -9.15 9.42
C TYR A 65 -0.06 -8.33 8.73
N VAL A 66 1.19 -8.75 8.92
CA VAL A 66 2.35 -8.19 8.25
C VAL A 66 3.15 -9.32 7.63
N ASP A 67 3.31 -9.26 6.31
CA ASP A 67 4.20 -10.14 5.56
C ASP A 67 5.61 -9.53 5.59
N ILE A 68 6.54 -10.21 6.24
CA ILE A 68 7.85 -9.69 6.61
C ILE A 68 8.93 -10.74 6.40
N SER A 69 10.11 -10.33 5.95
CA SER A 69 11.33 -11.13 6.06
C SER A 69 12.38 -10.43 6.89
N ALA A 70 13.17 -11.20 7.62
CA ALA A 70 14.32 -10.71 8.37
C ALA A 70 15.52 -11.62 8.17
N SER A 71 16.72 -11.05 8.16
CA SER A 71 17.98 -11.80 8.17
C SER A 71 18.36 -12.29 9.58
N ASP A 72 17.64 -11.84 10.63
CA ASP A 72 17.75 -12.44 11.95
C ASP A 72 17.00 -13.77 11.93
N THR A 73 17.77 -14.86 11.91
CA THR A 73 17.19 -16.19 11.89
C THR A 73 16.70 -16.60 13.27
N ASP A 74 17.20 -16.00 14.35
CA ASP A 74 16.76 -16.25 15.73
C ASP A 74 15.53 -15.40 16.08
N VAL A 75 14.98 -15.60 17.29
CA VAL A 75 13.72 -14.98 17.69
C VAL A 75 13.90 -13.48 17.93
N TYR A 76 13.33 -12.67 17.05
CA TYR A 76 13.17 -11.23 17.15
C TYR A 76 11.74 -10.85 17.56
N GLU A 77 11.60 -9.69 18.20
CA GLU A 77 10.30 -9.09 18.51
C GLU A 77 9.97 -8.01 17.49
N ALA A 78 8.68 -7.83 17.24
CA ALA A 78 8.17 -6.78 16.39
C ALA A 78 7.05 -6.03 17.12
N GLU A 79 7.06 -4.70 17.03
CA GLU A 79 6.06 -3.83 17.64
C GLU A 79 5.54 -2.82 16.62
N MET A 80 4.23 -2.71 16.48
CA MET A 80 3.59 -1.65 15.72
C MET A 80 3.44 -0.39 16.58
N ILE A 81 3.66 0.76 15.96
CA ILE A 81 3.47 2.05 16.62
C ILE A 81 2.56 2.94 15.77
N ASP A 82 1.49 3.43 16.38
CA ASP A 82 0.52 4.31 15.71
C ASP A 82 0.99 5.78 15.64
N LYS A 83 0.18 6.61 14.97
CA LYS A 83 0.43 8.07 14.85
C LYS A 83 0.46 8.78 16.22
N ASP A 84 -0.16 8.22 17.25
CA ASP A 84 -0.23 8.77 18.61
C ASP A 84 0.87 8.22 19.54
N ASN A 85 1.78 7.39 19.01
CA ASN A 85 2.84 6.66 19.73
C ASN A 85 2.36 5.56 20.69
N ASN A 86 1.13 5.06 20.55
CA ASN A 86 0.74 3.81 21.21
C ASN A 86 1.48 2.64 20.56
N THR A 87 1.88 1.67 21.37
CA THR A 87 2.66 0.51 20.94
C THR A 87 1.84 -0.76 21.07
N TYR A 88 1.88 -1.61 20.04
CA TYR A 88 1.16 -2.88 19.95
C TYR A 88 2.15 -3.98 19.62
N SER A 89 2.27 -4.97 20.49
CA SER A 89 3.19 -6.09 20.29
C SER A 89 2.59 -7.09 19.30
N GLY A 90 3.43 -7.56 18.36
CA GLY A 90 3.11 -8.71 17.53
C GLY A 90 3.50 -10.01 18.24
N ASN A 91 3.14 -11.14 17.63
CA ASN A 91 3.73 -12.42 18.00
C ASN A 91 5.25 -12.41 17.72
N ASN A 92 6.00 -13.16 18.52
CA ASN A 92 7.45 -13.33 18.31
C ASN A 92 7.72 -14.03 16.97
N ALA A 93 8.75 -13.58 16.25
CA ALA A 93 9.14 -14.10 14.94
C ALA A 93 10.64 -14.45 14.92
N PRO A 94 11.15 -15.29 14.00
CA PRO A 94 10.35 -16.13 13.13
C PRO A 94 9.59 -17.18 13.96
N TYR A 95 8.33 -17.41 13.62
CA TYR A 95 7.53 -18.45 14.19
C TYR A 95 8.11 -19.81 13.81
N ARG A 96 8.69 -20.51 14.79
CA ARG A 96 9.30 -21.84 14.62
C ARG A 96 8.41 -22.91 15.24
N ASP A 97 7.26 -23.19 14.63
CA ASP A 97 6.48 -24.38 14.99
C ASP A 97 6.75 -25.54 14.03
N THR A 98 7.40 -26.57 14.54
CA THR A 98 7.67 -27.83 13.83
C THR A 98 6.42 -28.70 13.62
N PHE A 99 5.32 -28.45 14.35
CA PHE A 99 4.10 -29.29 14.32
C PHE A 99 3.05 -28.82 13.31
N HIS A 100 3.06 -27.55 12.92
CA HIS A 100 1.99 -26.93 12.13
C HIS A 100 2.48 -26.31 10.82
N GLY A 101 3.40 -26.96 10.09
CA GLY A 101 3.47 -26.91 8.61
C GLY A 101 3.41 -25.56 7.88
N PHE A 102 3.65 -24.42 8.52
CA PHE A 102 3.85 -23.14 7.83
C PHE A 102 5.35 -23.06 7.51
N PRO A 103 5.77 -23.32 6.27
CA PRO A 103 7.17 -23.16 5.92
C PRO A 103 7.52 -21.68 6.13
N THR A 104 8.40 -21.40 7.08
CA THR A 104 9.20 -20.18 7.05
C THR A 104 9.97 -20.23 5.74
N GLU A 105 9.55 -19.44 4.74
CA GLU A 105 10.20 -19.43 3.44
C GLU A 105 11.61 -18.87 3.68
N THR A 106 12.61 -19.75 3.62
CA THR A 106 14.01 -19.35 3.73
C THR A 106 14.46 -18.92 2.36
N ALA A 107 14.83 -17.65 2.21
CA ALA A 107 15.40 -17.14 0.97
C ALA A 107 16.83 -17.70 0.77
N TYR A 108 17.34 -17.60 -0.46
CA TYR A 108 18.70 -18.06 -0.80
C TYR A 108 19.80 -17.36 0.01
N ASP A 109 19.52 -16.16 0.54
CA ASP A 109 20.44 -15.39 1.39
C ASP A 109 20.35 -15.76 2.88
N GLY A 110 19.51 -16.74 3.24
CA GLY A 110 19.31 -17.19 4.62
C GLY A 110 18.29 -16.39 5.41
N SER A 111 17.67 -15.35 4.83
CA SER A 111 16.58 -14.63 5.49
C SER A 111 15.33 -15.49 5.60
N ILE A 112 14.56 -15.27 6.67
CA ILE A 112 13.31 -15.99 6.94
C ILE A 112 12.15 -15.05 6.70
N ARG A 113 11.19 -15.47 5.86
CA ARG A 113 9.89 -14.82 5.68
C ARG A 113 8.84 -15.42 6.61
N ASP A 114 8.04 -14.55 7.21
CA ASP A 114 7.00 -14.86 8.17
C ASP A 114 5.78 -13.95 8.00
N MET A 115 4.65 -14.34 8.60
CA MET A 115 3.43 -13.56 8.70
C MET A 115 3.16 -13.27 10.18
N ILE A 116 3.38 -12.03 10.61
CA ILE A 116 3.18 -11.64 12.01
C ILE A 116 1.79 -11.02 12.17
N LEU A 117 1.02 -11.52 13.14
CA LEU A 117 -0.23 -10.92 13.57
C LEU A 117 0.02 -9.97 14.75
N PHE A 118 -0.55 -8.78 14.68
CA PHE A 118 -0.55 -7.77 15.74
C PHE A 118 -1.98 -7.50 16.21
N ASP A 119 -2.19 -7.46 17.53
CA ASP A 119 -3.45 -7.06 18.14
C ASP A 119 -3.54 -5.52 18.16
N VAL A 120 -4.23 -4.96 17.16
CA VAL A 120 -4.32 -3.52 16.92
C VAL A 120 -5.78 -3.09 16.84
N PRO A 121 -6.20 -2.04 17.58
CA PRO A 121 -7.55 -1.51 17.48
C PRO A 121 -7.92 -1.13 16.04
N LYS A 122 -9.16 -1.41 15.62
CA LYS A 122 -9.65 -1.15 14.26
C LYS A 122 -9.38 0.26 13.73
N ASP A 123 -9.45 1.26 14.60
CA ASP A 123 -9.31 2.67 14.26
C ASP A 123 -7.89 3.20 14.42
N ALA A 124 -6.93 2.38 14.87
CA ALA A 124 -5.54 2.80 14.95
C ALA A 124 -4.99 3.09 13.54
N ILE A 125 -4.11 4.08 13.45
CA ILE A 125 -3.41 4.42 12.21
C ILE A 125 -1.94 4.14 12.44
N ILE A 126 -1.48 2.99 11.97
CA ILE A 126 -0.09 2.56 12.16
C ILE A 126 0.85 3.40 11.29
N SER A 127 1.92 3.88 11.89
CA SER A 127 2.90 4.76 11.23
C SER A 127 4.27 4.10 11.03
N ARG A 128 4.62 3.13 11.90
CA ARG A 128 5.92 2.47 11.86
C ARG A 128 5.90 1.12 12.56
N LEU A 129 6.87 0.31 12.20
CA LEU A 129 7.21 -0.95 12.83
C LEU A 129 8.58 -0.82 13.51
N ARG A 130 8.68 -1.25 14.76
CA ARG A 130 9.95 -1.42 15.49
C ARG A 130 10.33 -2.89 15.47
N ILE A 131 11.55 -3.17 15.02
CA ILE A 131 12.15 -4.51 15.06
C ILE A 131 13.16 -4.53 16.20
N VAL A 132 13.10 -5.57 17.02
CA VAL A 132 14.03 -5.85 18.12
C VAL A 132 14.71 -7.18 17.83
N PRO A 133 15.88 -7.16 17.16
CA PRO A 133 16.64 -8.37 16.88
C PRO A 133 17.18 -9.05 18.13
N SER A 134 17.52 -10.34 18.06
CA SER A 134 17.98 -11.13 19.21
C SER A 134 19.29 -10.62 19.83
N TYR A 135 20.23 -10.13 18.99
CA TYR A 135 21.60 -9.79 19.43
C TYR A 135 22.09 -8.41 18.98
N SER A 136 21.23 -7.58 18.40
CA SER A 136 21.62 -6.27 17.86
C SER A 136 20.62 -5.18 18.24
N LYS A 137 20.94 -3.92 17.90
CA LYS A 137 20.13 -2.78 18.34
C LYS A 137 18.78 -2.73 17.62
N PRO A 138 17.68 -2.33 18.30
CA PRO A 138 16.40 -2.11 17.65
C PRO A 138 16.48 -1.04 16.56
N PHE A 139 15.63 -1.15 15.55
CA PHE A 139 15.47 -0.16 14.48
C PHE A 139 14.02 -0.04 14.05
N TYR A 140 13.71 1.01 13.26
CA TYR A 140 12.36 1.34 12.83
C TYR A 140 12.23 1.30 11.31
N ILE A 141 11.09 0.82 10.84
CA ILE A 141 10.63 0.93 9.45
C ILE A 141 9.38 1.82 9.47
N ASN A 142 9.46 2.98 8.83
CA ASN A 142 8.32 3.89 8.73
C ASN A 142 7.57 3.66 7.41
N TRP A 143 6.26 3.91 7.41
CA TRP A 143 5.48 3.94 6.18
C TRP A 143 4.47 5.08 6.18
N THR A 144 3.92 5.36 5.00
CA THR A 144 2.90 6.39 4.80
C THR A 144 1.74 5.77 4.07
N SER A 145 0.53 5.93 4.62
CA SER A 145 -0.71 5.50 3.99
C SER A 145 -0.84 6.06 2.56
N PRO A 146 -1.37 5.29 1.61
CA PRO A 146 -1.63 5.79 0.26
C PRO A 146 -2.64 6.93 0.32
N GLU A 147 -2.34 8.00 -0.40
CA GLU A 147 -3.18 9.19 -0.48
C GLU A 147 -3.28 9.67 -1.93
N ILE A 148 -4.47 10.11 -2.34
CA ILE A 148 -4.65 10.88 -3.57
C ILE A 148 -5.44 12.15 -3.28
N VAL A 149 -5.07 13.22 -3.98
CA VAL A 149 -5.84 14.47 -4.00
C VAL A 149 -6.64 14.51 -5.30
N VAL A 150 -7.95 14.52 -5.17
CA VAL A 150 -8.89 14.82 -6.25
C VAL A 150 -9.33 16.27 -6.08
N GLN A 151 -9.77 16.92 -7.16
CA GLN A 151 -10.02 18.37 -7.24
C GLN A 151 -10.75 19.01 -6.03
N ASN A 152 -11.55 18.24 -5.29
CA ASN A 152 -12.38 18.72 -4.20
C ASN A 152 -12.36 17.80 -2.97
N ALA A 153 -11.48 16.80 -2.94
CA ALA A 153 -11.42 15.82 -1.88
C ALA A 153 -10.05 15.15 -1.82
N THR A 154 -9.55 14.91 -0.62
CA THR A 154 -8.39 14.03 -0.40
C THR A 154 -8.91 12.68 0.07
N LEU A 155 -8.42 11.60 -0.52
CA LEU A 155 -8.70 10.23 -0.09
C LEU A 155 -7.43 9.63 0.48
N GLU A 156 -7.51 9.08 1.69
CA GLU A 156 -6.47 8.26 2.34
C GLU A 156 -6.96 6.82 2.49
N PHE A 157 -6.06 5.84 2.39
CA PHE A 157 -6.34 4.42 2.58
C PHE A 157 -5.60 3.85 3.80
N TYR A 158 -6.33 3.10 4.63
CA TYR A 158 -5.83 2.52 5.88
C TYR A 158 -5.81 0.98 5.89
N GLY A 159 -6.05 0.34 4.75
CA GLY A 159 -6.01 -1.11 4.58
C GLY A 159 -7.36 -1.71 4.22
N ALA A 160 -7.34 -3.00 3.90
CA ALA A 160 -8.54 -3.75 3.55
C ALA A 160 -8.58 -5.11 4.25
N ASP A 161 -9.80 -5.61 4.44
CA ASP A 161 -10.10 -7.00 4.79
C ASP A 161 -11.02 -7.64 3.73
N TYR A 162 -10.98 -8.97 3.66
CA TYR A 162 -11.84 -9.75 2.79
C TYR A 162 -12.84 -10.55 3.63
N GLU A 163 -14.13 -10.31 3.38
CA GLU A 163 -15.24 -10.99 4.04
C GLU A 163 -15.91 -11.98 3.07
N PRO A 164 -15.83 -13.30 3.29
CA PRO A 164 -16.57 -14.27 2.50
C PRO A 164 -18.09 -14.06 2.62
N ASN A 165 -18.80 -13.90 1.50
CA ASN A 165 -20.24 -13.55 1.55
C ASN A 165 -21.18 -14.77 1.44
N GLY A 166 -20.64 -15.97 1.20
CA GLY A 166 -21.40 -17.24 1.18
C GLY A 166 -22.43 -17.38 0.05
N ILE A 167 -22.67 -16.35 -0.77
CA ILE A 167 -23.70 -16.33 -1.82
C ILE A 167 -23.21 -17.04 -3.08
N ARG A 168 -21.92 -16.91 -3.40
CA ARG A 168 -21.26 -17.60 -4.51
C ARG A 168 -19.96 -18.20 -4.01
N TRP A 169 -19.68 -19.42 -4.43
CA TRP A 169 -18.46 -20.14 -4.05
C TRP A 169 -17.22 -19.27 -4.29
N ARG A 170 -16.43 -19.05 -3.23
CA ARG A 170 -15.16 -18.29 -3.27
C ARG A 170 -15.30 -16.84 -3.77
N GLN A 171 -16.44 -16.23 -3.49
CA GLN A 171 -16.67 -14.79 -3.62
C GLN A 171 -17.05 -14.15 -2.29
N GLY A 172 -16.74 -12.86 -2.18
CA GLY A 172 -16.86 -12.12 -0.94
C GLY A 172 -16.90 -10.62 -1.20
N ASN A 173 -16.70 -9.88 -0.13
CA ASN A 173 -16.66 -8.44 -0.10
C ASN A 173 -15.24 -8.02 0.26
N TRP A 174 -14.68 -7.09 -0.51
CA TRP A 174 -13.56 -6.31 -0.01
C TRP A 174 -14.08 -5.12 0.77
N ASN A 175 -13.64 -5.00 2.02
CA ASN A 175 -13.96 -3.88 2.91
C ASN A 175 -12.75 -2.95 2.95
N LEU A 176 -12.86 -1.81 2.29
CA LEU A 176 -11.79 -0.82 2.16
C LEU A 176 -11.94 0.23 3.25
N ASP A 177 -10.96 0.36 4.14
CA ASP A 177 -10.94 1.42 5.14
C ASP A 177 -10.32 2.69 4.58
N VAL A 178 -11.14 3.73 4.44
CA VAL A 178 -10.75 4.98 3.80
C VAL A 178 -11.11 6.19 4.66
N ASN A 179 -10.37 7.28 4.51
CA ASN A 179 -10.76 8.59 5.01
C ASN A 179 -10.87 9.57 3.87
N ILE A 180 -11.97 10.33 3.83
CA ILE A 180 -12.16 11.41 2.87
C ILE A 180 -12.13 12.72 3.61
N THR A 181 -11.26 13.63 3.17
CA THR A 181 -11.27 15.04 3.57
C THR A 181 -11.98 15.86 2.50
N ASN A 182 -13.03 16.59 2.85
CA ASN A 182 -13.77 17.43 1.93
C ASN A 182 -13.13 18.82 1.81
N SER A 183 -12.47 19.08 0.69
CA SER A 183 -11.80 20.36 0.43
C SER A 183 -12.72 21.42 -0.20
N ARG A 184 -14.01 21.11 -0.43
CA ARG A 184 -14.99 22.12 -0.91
C ARG A 184 -15.37 23.07 0.20
N ASN A 185 -15.78 24.28 -0.20
CA ASN A 185 -16.42 25.28 0.66
C ASN A 185 -17.89 24.94 1.07
N GLN A 186 -18.37 23.73 0.75
CA GLN A 186 -19.72 23.27 1.05
C GLN A 186 -19.71 21.79 1.45
N THR A 187 -20.77 21.35 2.12
CA THR A 187 -20.96 19.92 2.44
C THR A 187 -21.00 19.07 1.18
N SER A 188 -20.24 17.97 1.18
CA SER A 188 -20.20 16.99 0.09
C SER A 188 -20.75 15.64 0.57
N GLY A 189 -21.46 14.95 -0.31
CA GLY A 189 -21.97 13.60 -0.07
C GLY A 189 -21.12 12.55 -0.76
N TYR A 190 -20.82 11.45 -0.07
CA TYR A 190 -20.08 10.30 -0.60
C TYR A 190 -20.75 8.99 -0.18
N ASN A 191 -20.70 7.96 -1.01
CA ASN A 191 -21.08 6.60 -0.63
C ASN A 191 -20.22 5.56 -1.38
N ALA A 192 -20.43 4.27 -1.12
CA ALA A 192 -19.67 3.21 -1.78
C ALA A 192 -19.72 3.26 -3.33
N SER A 193 -20.79 3.82 -3.93
CA SER A 193 -20.89 3.92 -5.40
C SER A 193 -19.95 4.96 -6.04
N ASP A 194 -19.33 5.82 -5.25
CA ASP A 194 -18.26 6.73 -5.70
C ASP A 194 -16.91 6.02 -5.90
N PHE A 195 -16.84 4.74 -5.55
CA PHE A 195 -15.64 3.92 -5.54
C PHE A 195 -15.77 2.69 -6.44
N ALA A 196 -14.63 2.24 -6.95
CA ALA A 196 -14.48 0.90 -7.50
C ALA A 196 -13.11 0.33 -7.13
N LEU A 197 -13.05 -0.99 -6.96
CA LEU A 197 -11.80 -1.72 -6.78
C LEU A 197 -11.28 -2.18 -8.14
N VAL A 198 -9.97 -2.07 -8.34
CA VAL A 198 -9.26 -2.68 -9.46
C VAL A 198 -8.38 -3.80 -8.91
N ASP A 199 -8.49 -5.00 -9.48
CA ASP A 199 -7.66 -6.13 -9.06
C ASP A 199 -6.31 -6.19 -9.79
N GLN A 200 -5.46 -7.15 -9.43
CA GLN A 200 -4.14 -7.34 -10.03
C GLN A 200 -4.17 -7.66 -11.53
N PHE A 201 -5.32 -8.11 -12.05
CA PHE A 201 -5.54 -8.43 -13.46
C PHE A 201 -6.18 -7.26 -14.24
N GLY A 202 -6.57 -6.18 -13.56
CA GLY A 202 -7.18 -5.00 -14.16
C GLY A 202 -8.71 -5.05 -14.25
N TRP A 203 -9.38 -6.02 -13.61
CA TRP A 203 -10.84 -6.04 -13.53
C TRP A 203 -11.34 -4.98 -12.56
N VAL A 204 -12.44 -4.33 -12.92
CA VAL A 204 -13.04 -3.24 -12.14
C VAL A 204 -14.34 -3.72 -11.49
N TYR A 205 -14.42 -3.57 -10.17
CA TYR A 205 -15.56 -3.98 -9.34
C TYR A 205 -16.17 -2.74 -8.68
N PRO A 206 -17.43 -2.38 -8.97
CA PRO A 206 -18.06 -1.20 -8.38
C PRO A 206 -18.35 -1.44 -6.90
N GLY A 207 -18.26 -0.37 -6.09
CA GLY A 207 -18.72 -0.42 -4.71
C GLY A 207 -20.23 -0.70 -4.57
N GLU A 208 -20.64 -1.05 -3.36
CA GLU A 208 -21.99 -1.49 -3.03
C GLU A 208 -23.05 -0.44 -3.43
N LYS A 209 -24.04 -0.89 -4.22
CA LYS A 209 -25.17 -0.06 -4.62
C LYS A 209 -26.15 0.10 -3.48
N GLY A 210 -26.70 1.30 -3.33
CA GLY A 210 -27.68 1.61 -2.28
C GLY A 210 -27.08 1.90 -0.92
N ASP A 211 -25.74 1.96 -0.81
CA ASP A 211 -25.06 2.42 0.40
C ASP A 211 -25.49 3.86 0.77
N ALA A 212 -25.59 4.11 2.08
CA ALA A 212 -26.08 5.37 2.61
C ALA A 212 -25.13 6.52 2.28
N LEU A 213 -25.70 7.67 1.89
CA LEU A 213 -24.92 8.88 1.61
C LEU A 213 -24.34 9.46 2.91
N ARG A 214 -23.02 9.51 2.99
CA ARG A 214 -22.24 10.11 4.08
C ARG A 214 -21.98 11.56 3.74
N LYS A 215 -22.42 12.47 4.61
CA LYS A 215 -22.27 13.92 4.42
C LYS A 215 -21.06 14.41 5.21
N ILE A 216 -20.10 14.99 4.52
CA ILE A 216 -18.88 15.53 5.09
C ILE A 216 -18.93 17.06 4.95
N PRO A 217 -18.99 17.84 6.04
CA PRO A 217 -18.94 19.30 6.00
C PRO A 217 -17.68 19.85 5.33
N SER A 218 -17.70 21.14 5.00
CA SER A 218 -16.56 21.84 4.40
C SER A 218 -15.34 21.80 5.32
N GLY A 219 -14.20 21.33 4.82
CA GLY A 219 -12.93 21.27 5.57
C GLY A 219 -12.84 20.15 6.60
N GLU A 220 -13.87 19.31 6.72
CA GLU A 220 -13.88 18.17 7.63
C GLU A 220 -13.48 16.88 6.91
N SER A 221 -13.12 15.86 7.70
CA SER A 221 -12.83 14.52 7.21
C SER A 221 -13.72 13.47 7.86
N MET A 222 -13.94 12.36 7.15
CA MET A 222 -14.69 11.22 7.68
C MET A 222 -14.02 9.92 7.23
N ARG A 223 -13.65 9.09 8.21
CA ARG A 223 -13.16 7.73 8.02
C ARG A 223 -14.30 6.74 8.03
N PHE A 224 -14.29 5.81 7.08
CA PHE A 224 -15.33 4.82 6.96
C PHE A 224 -15.00 3.65 6.02
N ILE A 225 -15.78 2.57 6.13
CA ILE A 225 -15.64 1.39 5.27
C ILE A 225 -16.44 1.55 3.97
N VAL A 226 -15.76 1.35 2.84
CA VAL A 226 -16.33 1.17 1.51
C VAL A 226 -16.37 -0.32 1.19
N LYS A 227 -17.58 -0.85 0.98
CA LYS A 227 -17.76 -2.27 0.61
C LYS A 227 -17.77 -2.44 -0.91
N VAL A 228 -17.01 -3.41 -1.40
CA VAL A 228 -17.00 -3.82 -2.81
C VAL A 228 -17.40 -5.30 -2.91
N PRO A 229 -18.65 -5.60 -3.32
CA PRO A 229 -19.19 -6.95 -3.27
C PRO A 229 -18.86 -7.79 -4.52
N PHE A 230 -19.02 -9.10 -4.40
CA PHE A 230 -18.91 -10.10 -5.47
C PHE A 230 -17.52 -10.19 -6.12
N VAL A 231 -16.47 -9.95 -5.33
CA VAL A 231 -15.09 -10.10 -5.77
C VAL A 231 -14.59 -11.51 -5.41
N SER A 232 -13.77 -12.12 -6.27
CA SER A 232 -13.18 -13.41 -5.97
C SER A 232 -12.09 -13.28 -4.90
N GLU A 233 -11.96 -14.27 -4.01
CA GLU A 233 -10.91 -14.29 -2.98
C GLU A 233 -9.47 -14.27 -3.54
N ILE A 234 -9.28 -14.66 -4.79
CA ILE A 234 -7.96 -14.61 -5.46
C ILE A 234 -7.73 -13.31 -6.24
N SER A 235 -8.75 -12.45 -6.40
CA SER A 235 -8.60 -11.11 -6.98
C SER A 235 -8.09 -10.16 -5.91
N ARG A 236 -6.76 -9.99 -5.86
CA ARG A 236 -6.07 -9.13 -4.91
C ARG A 236 -6.28 -7.65 -5.29
N PRO A 237 -6.66 -6.78 -4.36
CA PRO A 237 -6.75 -5.36 -4.58
C PRO A 237 -5.42 -4.79 -5.08
N LYS A 238 -5.47 -4.10 -6.22
CA LYS A 238 -4.34 -3.36 -6.77
C LYS A 238 -4.53 -1.87 -6.64
N ALA A 239 -5.75 -1.39 -6.86
CA ALA A 239 -6.03 0.03 -6.84
C ALA A 239 -7.48 0.35 -6.47
N ILE A 240 -7.71 1.57 -5.98
CA ILE A 240 -9.04 2.15 -5.77
C ILE A 240 -9.25 3.23 -6.84
N LEU A 241 -10.33 3.12 -7.59
CA LEU A 241 -10.84 4.21 -8.41
C LEU A 241 -11.79 5.05 -7.58
N PHE A 242 -11.44 6.32 -7.39
CA PHE A 242 -12.28 7.30 -6.71
C PHE A 242 -12.48 8.52 -7.60
N LYS A 243 -13.74 8.77 -8.00
CA LYS A 243 -14.09 9.85 -8.94
C LYS A 243 -13.23 9.86 -10.22
N GLY A 244 -12.90 8.68 -10.74
CA GLY A 244 -12.10 8.51 -11.95
C GLY A 244 -10.58 8.68 -11.77
N VAL A 245 -10.11 8.95 -10.56
CA VAL A 245 -8.69 8.98 -10.22
C VAL A 245 -8.29 7.64 -9.60
N ASN A 246 -7.12 7.14 -9.97
CA ASN A 246 -6.61 5.86 -9.52
C ASN A 246 -5.64 6.03 -8.34
N MET A 247 -5.88 5.33 -7.23
CA MET A 247 -4.99 5.21 -6.07
C MET A 247 -4.40 3.79 -6.04
N ASP A 248 -3.09 3.65 -6.16
CA ASP A 248 -2.42 2.35 -5.98
C ASP A 248 -2.46 1.95 -4.51
N ILE A 249 -2.96 0.74 -4.24
CA ILE A 249 -3.05 0.13 -2.92
C ILE A 249 -2.50 -1.29 -2.90
N SER A 250 -1.79 -1.71 -3.95
CA SER A 250 -1.32 -3.09 -4.17
C SER A 250 -0.43 -3.64 -3.06
N ALA A 251 0.13 -2.75 -2.26
CA ALA A 251 1.01 -3.03 -1.15
C ALA A 251 0.29 -3.03 0.23
N TRP A 252 -0.98 -2.66 0.26
CA TRP A 252 -1.77 -2.38 1.46
C TRP A 252 -3.03 -3.25 1.57
N ALA A 253 -3.16 -4.27 0.72
CA ALA A 253 -4.36 -5.09 0.58
C ALA A 253 -4.11 -6.45 -0.11
#